data_AF-A0A6B0YL35-F1
#
_entry.id   AF-A0A6B0YL35-F1
#
_cell.length_a   1.000
_cell.length_b   1.000
_cell.length_c   1.000
_cell.angle_alpha   90.00
_cell.angle_beta   90.00
_cell.angle_gamma   90.00
#
_symmetry.space_group_name_H-M   'P 1'
#
loop_
_entity.id
_entity.type
_entity.pdbx_description
1 polymer ?
#
loop_
_entity_poly.entity_id
_entity_poly.type
_entity_poly.pdbx_seq_one_letter_code
_entity_poly.pdbx_strand_id
1 'polypeptide(L)' 'MGRTYEQWINEQDPELVAQVRAGDENNPALLNQINWIWVKNLMNKKSELNPSAAELLDWVTSGQIEAVRQTKK' A
#
# COMPACT_ATOMS: atom_id res chain seq x y z
N MET A 1 14.88 -8.18 -5.56
CA MET A 1 14.56 -6.97 -4.78
C MET A 1 13.65 -6.13 -5.67
N GLY A 2 12.36 -6.06 -5.32
CA GLY A 2 11.38 -5.25 -6.05
C GLY A 2 11.46 -3.79 -5.64
N ARG A 3 10.46 -2.98 -6.03
CA ARG A 3 10.36 -1.58 -5.61
C ARG A 3 10.08 -1.48 -4.10
N THR A 4 10.47 -0.37 -3.48
CA THR A 4 10.03 -0.05 -2.11
C THR A 4 8.56 0.38 -2.10
N TYR A 5 7.90 0.33 -0.94
CA TYR A 5 6.55 0.86 -0.78
C TYR A 5 6.46 2.33 -1.21
N GLU A 6 7.47 3.14 -0.85
CA GLU A 6 7.53 4.56 -1.21
C GLU A 6 7.65 4.78 -2.72
N GLN A 7 8.45 3.98 -3.41
CA GLN A 7 8.53 4.03 -4.87
C GLN A 7 7.19 3.66 -5.50
N TRP A 8 6.54 2.62 -5.00
CA TRP A 8 5.26 2.15 -5.53
C TRP A 8 4.11 3.13 -5.29
N ILE A 9 3.99 3.71 -4.09
CA ILE A 9 2.90 4.62 -3.74
C ILE A 9 2.97 5.92 -4.55
N ASN A 10 4.18 6.36 -4.92
CA ASN A 10 4.40 7.54 -5.76
C ASN A 10 4.00 7.34 -7.22
N GLU A 11 3.82 6.09 -7.68
CA GLU A 11 3.28 5.80 -9.02
C GLU A 11 1.74 5.75 -9.05
N GLN A 12 1.10 5.74 -7.88
CA GLN A 12 -0.35 5.67 -7.78
C GLN A 12 -0.99 7.05 -7.98
N ASP A 13 -2.29 7.06 -8.20
CA ASP A 13 -3.08 8.28 -8.26
C ASP A 13 -3.00 9.04 -6.91
N PRO A 14 -2.44 10.27 -6.87
CA PRO A 14 -2.23 10.99 -5.63
C PRO A 14 -3.53 11.31 -4.89
N GLU A 15 -4.64 11.52 -5.62
CA GLU A 15 -5.95 11.77 -4.99
C GLU A 15 -6.47 10.53 -4.27
N LEU A 16 -6.28 9.35 -4.89
CA LEU A 16 -6.62 8.06 -4.29
C LEU A 16 -5.75 7.77 -3.07
N VAL A 17 -4.44 8.01 -3.15
CA VAL A 17 -3.51 7.82 -2.03
C VAL A 17 -3.92 8.71 -0.86
N ALA A 18 -4.19 9.99 -1.11
CA ALA A 18 -4.65 10.91 -0.08
C ALA A 18 -5.95 10.44 0.57
N GLN A 19 -6.92 9.96 -0.21
CA GLN A 19 -8.18 9.41 0.31
C GLN A 19 -7.95 8.19 1.19
N VAL A 20 -7.09 7.26 0.77
CA VAL A 20 -6.82 6.00 1.46
C VAL A 20 -6.00 6.20 2.74
N ARG A 21 -5.11 7.20 2.74
CA ARG A 21 -4.22 7.54 3.85
C ARG A 21 -4.81 8.58 4.80
N ALA A 22 -5.99 9.13 4.51
CA ALA A 22 -6.63 10.16 5.31
C ALA A 22 -6.84 9.70 6.77
N GLY A 23 -6.34 10.48 7.72
CA GLY A 23 -6.39 10.19 9.16
C GLY A 23 -5.34 9.17 9.63
N ASP A 24 -4.43 8.75 8.76
CA ASP A 24 -3.38 7.77 9.05
C ASP A 24 -2.00 8.15 8.47
N GLU A 25 -1.80 9.44 8.23
CA GLU A 25 -0.67 9.97 7.47
C GLU A 25 0.68 9.72 8.16
N ASN A 26 0.70 9.75 9.49
CA ASN A 26 1.91 9.66 10.31
C ASN A 26 2.32 8.22 10.67
N ASN A 27 1.51 7.21 10.32
CA ASN A 27 1.81 5.82 10.63
C ASN A 27 2.26 5.07 9.36
N PRO A 28 3.00 3.95 9.49
CA PRO A 28 3.22 3.05 8.36
C PRO A 28 1.90 2.65 7.71
N ALA A 29 1.93 2.48 6.38
CA ALA A 29 0.74 2.10 5.63
C ALA A 29 0.23 0.73 6.05
N LEU A 30 -1.09 0.60 6.14
CA LEU A 30 -1.71 -0.68 6.45
C LEU A 30 -1.86 -1.52 5.18
N LEU A 31 -1.71 -2.84 5.30
CA LEU A 31 -1.98 -3.76 4.20
C LEU A 31 -3.38 -3.57 3.62
N ASN A 32 -4.37 -3.24 4.46
CA ASN A 32 -5.73 -2.95 4.00
C ASN A 32 -5.82 -1.69 3.12
N GLN A 33 -5.02 -0.66 3.39
CA GLN A 33 -4.94 0.55 2.54
C GLN A 33 -4.41 0.20 1.15
N ILE A 34 -3.37 -0.62 1.09
CA ILE A 34 -2.78 -1.10 -0.17
C ILE A 34 -3.78 -1.97 -0.93
N ASN A 35 -4.48 -2.87 -0.24
CA ASN A 35 -5.53 -3.70 -0.84
C ASN A 35 -6.65 -2.87 -1.47
N TRP A 36 -7.00 -1.73 -0.87
CA TRP A 36 -8.00 -0.84 -1.46
C TRP A 36 -7.52 -0.20 -2.78
N ILE A 37 -6.29 0.32 -2.79
CA ILE A 37 -5.66 0.88 -4.00
C ILE A 37 -5.59 -0.21 -5.09
N TRP A 38 -5.21 -1.42 -4.72
CA TRP A 38 -5.17 -2.57 -5.61
C TRP A 38 -6.54 -2.85 -6.25
N VAL A 39 -7.60 -2.98 -5.46
CA VAL A 39 -8.96 -3.21 -5.98
C VAL A 39 -9.38 -2.07 -6.91
N LYS A 40 -9.08 -0.82 -6.56
CA LYS A 40 -9.41 0.35 -7.40
C LYS A 40 -8.68 0.32 -8.74
N ASN A 41 -7.40 -0.03 -8.76
CA ASN A 41 -6.61 -0.19 -9.97
C ASN A 41 -7.17 -1.30 -10.87
N LEU A 42 -7.57 -2.44 -10.30
CA LEU A 42 -8.22 -3.52 -11.04
C LEU A 42 -9.54 -3.07 -11.68
N MET A 43 -10.38 -2.34 -10.92
CA MET A 43 -11.63 -1.79 -11.44
C MET A 43 -11.41 -0.78 -12.58
N ASN A 44 -10.30 -0.05 -12.53
CA ASN A 44 -9.89 0.90 -13.57
C ASN A 44 -9.09 0.26 -14.72
N LYS A 45 -8.95 -1.07 -14.75
CA LYS A 45 -8.16 -1.82 -15.74
C LYS A 45 -6.67 -1.43 -15.78
N LYS A 46 -6.11 -0.98 -14.66
CA LYS A 46 -4.70 -0.62 -14.47
C LYS A 46 -3.98 -1.66 -13.60
N SER A 47 -4.12 -2.94 -13.93
CA SER A 47 -3.59 -4.04 -13.12
C SER A 47 -2.05 -4.03 -13.00
N GLU A 48 -1.38 -3.42 -13.97
CA GLU A 48 0.07 -3.23 -14.03
C GLU A 48 0.63 -2.32 -12.94
N LEU A 49 -0.20 -1.44 -12.36
CA LEU A 49 0.20 -0.57 -11.26
C LEU A 49 0.19 -1.29 -9.91
N ASN A 50 -0.30 -2.53 -9.84
CA ASN A 50 -0.36 -3.27 -8.59
C ASN A 50 1.00 -3.84 -8.20
N PRO A 51 1.28 -3.98 -6.90
CA PRO A 51 2.48 -4.64 -6.45
C PRO A 51 2.42 -6.14 -6.77
N SER A 52 3.59 -6.74 -6.97
CA SER A 52 3.71 -8.19 -7.01
C SER A 52 3.55 -8.79 -5.60
N ALA A 53 3.19 -10.08 -5.53
CA ALA A 53 3.13 -10.80 -4.26
C ALA A 53 4.49 -10.81 -3.51
N ALA A 54 5.60 -10.78 -4.25
CA ALA A 54 6.95 -10.72 -3.68
C ALA A 54 7.25 -9.35 -3.05
N GLU A 55 6.86 -8.25 -3.72
CA GLU A 55 6.95 -6.90 -3.17
C GLU A 55 6.09 -6.75 -1.91
N LEU A 56 4.84 -7.22 -1.95
CA LEU A 56 3.94 -7.18 -0.80
C LEU A 56 4.52 -7.93 0.41
N LEU A 57 5.07 -9.14 0.18
CA LEU A 57 5.71 -9.93 1.23
C LEU A 57 6.95 -9.23 1.79
N ASP A 58 7.79 -8.65 0.94
CA ASP A 58 8.98 -7.90 1.34
C ASP A 58 8.59 -6.70 2.21
N TRP A 59 7.57 -5.93 1.82
CA TRP A 59 7.15 -4.74 2.57
C TRP A 59 6.59 -5.08 3.96
N VAL A 60 5.81 -6.16 4.07
CA VAL A 60 5.29 -6.64 5.36
C VAL A 60 6.42 -7.13 6.25
N THR A 61 7.34 -7.93 5.71
CA THR A 61 8.43 -8.55 6.49
C THR A 61 9.53 -7.57 6.87
N SER A 62 9.76 -6.54 6.06
CA SER A 62 10.72 -5.45 6.35
C SER A 62 10.14 -4.33 7.23
N GLY A 63 8.83 -4.33 7.49
CA GLY A 63 8.16 -3.30 8.29
C GLY A 63 7.94 -1.96 7.56
N GLN A 64 8.09 -1.93 6.24
CA GLN A 64 7.69 -0.76 5.43
C GLN A 64 6.17 -0.50 5.52
N ILE A 65 5.39 -1.57 5.71
CA ILE A 65 3.94 -1.54 5.88
C ILE A 65 3.55 -2.45 7.05
N GLU A 66 2.41 -2.17 7.68
CA GLU A 66 1.86 -2.97 8.76
C GLU A 66 0.73 -3.86 8.25
N ALA A 67 0.83 -5.18 8.48
CA ALA A 67 -0.23 -6.12 8.12
C ALA A 67 -1.53 -5.84 8.92
N VAL A 68 -1.37 -5.52 10.20
CA VAL A 68 -2.45 -5.17 11.13
C VAL A 68 -1.89 -4.14 12.11
N ARG A 69 -2.66 -3.11 12.47
CA ARG A 69 -2.24 -2.18 13.52
C ARG A 69 -2.20 -2.94 14.85
N GLN A 70 -1.00 -3.18 15.35
CA GLN A 70 -0.82 -3.76 16.68
C GLN A 70 -1.15 -2.69 17.72
N THR A 71 -2.42 -2.60 18.12
CA THR A 71 -2.76 -1.90 19.36
C THR A 71 -2.20 -2.74 20.50
N LYS A 72 -0.99 -2.39 20.99
CA LYS A 72 -0.52 -2.92 22.27
C LYS A 72 -1.56 -2.52 23.32
N LYS A 73 -2.30 -3.52 23.83
CA LYS A 73 -3.10 -3.40 25.04
C LYS A 73 -2.19 -3.17 26.24
#